data_AF-A0A6F9A6T4-F1
#
_entry.id   AF-A0A6F9A6T4-F1
#
_cell.length_a   1.000
_cell.length_b   1.000
_cell.length_c   1.000
_cell.angle_alpha   90.00
_cell.angle_beta   90.00
_cell.angle_gamma   90.00
#
_symmetry.space_group_name_H-M   'P 1'
#
loop_
_entity.id
_entity.type
_entity.pdbx_description
1 polymer ?
#
loop_
_entity_poly.entity_id
_entity_poly.type
_entity_poly.pdbx_seq_one_letter_code
_entity_poly.pdbx_strand_id
1 'polypeptide(L)'
;MTQTVNDIMTQTNQTVNYIMTQTNQTVNDIMTQTNQTVNDIITQTNQTVNDIMTQTNQTVNDIMTQTNQTVNDIITQTNQTVNDIITQTNQTVNDIMTQTNQTVNDIMTQTNQTVNDIITQTNQTVNYIMTQTVNDIMTQTNQTTNQTVNDIMTQTTQTVNDIMTQTNQTVNDIMTQTNQTVNDVITQTNQTVNDIMTQTNQTVNDVITQTNQTVNDIITQTNQTVNDIMTQTNQTVNDIMTQTNQTVNDL
;
A
#
# COMPACT_ATOMS: atom_id res chain seq x y z
N MET A 1 46.17 -103.57 29.25
CA MET A 1 46.26 -102.77 28.01
C MET A 1 44.90 -102.12 27.69
N THR A 2 43.80 -102.87 27.63
CA THR A 2 42.45 -102.34 27.33
C THR A 2 41.88 -101.39 28.40
N GLN A 3 42.08 -101.69 29.70
CA GLN A 3 41.61 -100.82 30.80
C GLN A 3 42.32 -99.47 30.82
N THR A 4 43.66 -99.47 30.69
CA THR A 4 44.47 -98.25 30.62
C THR A 4 44.08 -97.37 29.43
N VAL A 5 43.77 -97.96 28.27
CA VAL A 5 43.29 -97.23 27.09
C VAL A 5 41.91 -96.61 27.36
N ASN A 6 41.00 -97.33 28.01
CA ASN A 6 39.68 -96.81 28.37
C ASN A 6 39.76 -95.67 29.40
N ASP A 7 40.59 -95.80 30.44
CA ASP A 7 40.77 -94.76 31.47
C ASP A 7 41.37 -93.48 30.87
N ILE A 8 42.38 -93.63 30.00
CA ILE A 8 42.94 -92.51 29.24
C ILE A 8 41.86 -91.87 28.37
N MET A 9 41.05 -92.65 27.66
CA MET A 9 39.98 -92.15 26.79
C MET A 9 38.90 -91.42 27.58
N THR A 10 38.50 -91.93 28.75
CA THR A 10 37.55 -91.25 29.65
C THR A 10 38.11 -89.94 30.16
N GLN A 11 39.37 -89.91 30.60
CA GLN A 11 39.99 -88.69 31.10
C GLN A 11 40.19 -87.65 29.99
N THR A 12 40.61 -88.08 28.79
CA THR A 12 40.67 -87.22 27.61
C THR A 12 39.29 -86.63 27.28
N ASN A 13 38.22 -87.42 27.29
CA ASN A 13 36.87 -86.93 27.03
C ASN A 13 36.39 -85.92 28.09
N GLN A 14 36.72 -86.13 29.37
CA GLN A 14 36.41 -85.18 30.43
C GLN A 14 37.16 -83.86 30.26
N THR A 15 38.45 -83.91 29.92
CA THR A 15 39.25 -82.72 29.63
C THR A 15 38.72 -81.96 28.41
N VAL A 16 38.38 -82.67 27.33
CA VAL A 16 37.78 -82.06 26.13
C VAL A 16 36.46 -81.38 26.44
N ASN A 17 35.56 -82.04 27.18
CA ASN A 17 34.27 -81.46 27.57
C ASN A 17 34.44 -80.23 28.49
N TYR A 18 35.39 -80.28 29.41
CA TYR A 18 35.72 -79.13 30.27
C TYR A 18 36.21 -77.94 29.44
N ILE A 19 37.19 -78.17 28.55
CA ILE A 19 37.72 -77.12 27.67
C ILE A 19 36.59 -76.54 26.80
N MET A 20 35.77 -77.38 26.18
CA MET A 20 34.64 -76.94 25.35
C MET A 20 33.65 -76.09 26.14
N THR A 21 33.34 -76.47 27.39
CA THR A 21 32.43 -75.70 28.25
C THR A 21 33.01 -74.33 28.59
N GLN A 22 34.30 -74.26 28.94
CA GLN A 22 34.98 -73.01 29.25
C GLN A 22 35.08 -72.11 28.01
N THR A 23 35.44 -72.66 26.85
CA THR A 23 35.45 -71.93 25.58
C THR A 23 34.08 -71.37 25.23
N ASN A 24 33.01 -72.17 25.36
CA ASN A 24 31.65 -71.69 25.10
C ASN A 24 31.23 -70.57 26.05
N GLN A 25 31.60 -70.65 27.32
CA GLN A 25 31.33 -69.60 28.30
C GLN A 25 32.07 -68.30 27.93
N THR A 26 33.36 -68.38 27.62
CA THR A 26 34.13 -67.21 27.17
C THR A 26 33.56 -66.59 25.88
N VAL A 27 33.15 -67.41 24.91
CA VAL A 27 32.53 -66.91 23.67
C VAL A 27 31.21 -66.19 23.97
N ASN A 28 30.36 -66.75 24.84
CA ASN A 28 29.09 -66.13 25.22
C ASN A 28 29.30 -64.81 25.99
N ASP A 29 30.28 -64.75 26.88
CA ASP A 29 30.61 -63.55 27.65
C ASP A 29 31.11 -62.44 26.71
N ILE A 30 32.01 -62.77 25.76
CA ILE A 30 32.49 -61.84 24.73
C ILE A 30 31.32 -61.34 23.89
N MET A 31 30.46 -62.24 23.38
CA MET A 31 29.30 -61.86 22.57
C MET A 31 28.34 -60.94 23.32
N THR A 32 28.09 -61.21 24.60
CA THR A 32 27.23 -60.37 25.45
C THR A 32 27.83 -58.97 25.61
N GLN A 33 29.13 -58.88 25.87
CA GLN A 33 29.81 -57.61 26.03
C GLN A 33 29.86 -56.81 24.72
N THR A 34 30.17 -57.45 23.59
CA THR A 34 30.13 -56.81 22.25
C THR A 34 28.73 -56.27 21.95
N ASN A 35 27.67 -57.06 22.17
CA ASN A 35 26.29 -56.60 21.96
C ASN A 35 25.93 -55.40 22.83
N GLN A 36 26.38 -55.37 24.08
CA GLN A 36 26.15 -54.23 24.97
C GLN A 36 26.86 -52.98 24.46
N THR A 37 28.13 -53.09 24.07
CA THR A 37 28.89 -51.96 23.50
C THR A 37 28.25 -51.43 22.22
N VAL A 38 27.80 -52.31 21.31
CA VAL A 38 27.07 -51.90 20.09
C VAL A 38 25.80 -51.14 20.43
N ASN A 39 24.99 -51.63 21.37
CA ASN A 39 23.76 -50.96 21.79
C ASN A 39 24.02 -49.57 22.40
N ASP A 40 25.07 -49.45 23.22
CA ASP A 40 25.45 -48.18 23.85
C ASP A 40 25.88 -47.15 22.78
N ILE A 41 26.69 -47.57 21.80
CA ILE A 41 27.12 -46.72 20.67
C ILE A 41 25.93 -46.24 19.85
N ILE A 42 25.01 -47.13 19.49
CA ILE A 42 23.80 -46.78 18.73
C ILE A 42 22.92 -45.81 19.52
N THR A 43 22.75 -46.04 20.82
CA THR A 43 21.94 -45.18 21.69
C THR A 43 22.52 -43.77 21.76
N GLN A 44 23.83 -43.65 21.99
CA GLN A 44 24.51 -42.36 22.04
C GLN A 44 24.45 -41.63 20.70
N THR A 45 24.60 -42.35 19.58
CA THR A 45 24.48 -41.80 18.23
C THR A 45 23.09 -41.20 17.99
N ASN A 46 22.04 -41.97 18.31
CA ASN A 46 20.66 -41.51 18.15
C ASN A 46 20.38 -40.27 19.00
N GLN A 47 20.93 -40.19 20.21
CA GLN A 47 20.80 -39.01 21.05
C GLN A 47 21.46 -37.79 20.40
N THR A 48 22.71 -37.92 19.93
CA THR A 48 23.41 -36.82 19.25
C THR A 48 22.68 -36.35 17.99
N VAL A 49 22.16 -37.27 17.18
CA VAL A 49 21.36 -36.93 15.99
C VAL A 49 20.08 -36.16 16.39
N ASN A 50 19.36 -36.63 17.42
CA ASN A 50 18.17 -35.95 17.91
C ASN A 50 18.47 -34.53 18.42
N ASP A 51 19.58 -34.35 19.13
CA ASP A 51 20.00 -33.05 19.64
C ASP A 51 20.32 -32.08 18.48
N ILE A 52 21.06 -32.54 17.47
CA ILE A 52 21.38 -31.76 16.26
C ILE A 52 20.08 -31.35 15.53
N MET A 53 19.15 -32.28 15.34
CA MET A 53 17.88 -32.00 14.67
C MET A 53 17.02 -31.01 15.46
N THR A 54 17.00 -31.14 16.79
CA THR A 54 16.27 -30.22 17.68
C THR A 54 16.83 -28.81 17.58
N GLN A 55 18.15 -28.67 17.67
CA GLN A 55 18.83 -27.37 17.56
C GLN A 55 18.62 -26.75 16.18
N THR A 56 18.68 -27.54 15.12
CA THR A 56 18.42 -27.10 13.74
C THR A 56 17.00 -26.55 13.60
N ASN A 57 16.00 -27.29 14.07
CA ASN A 57 14.60 -26.87 14.02
C ASN A 57 14.39 -25.57 14.81
N GLN A 58 15.04 -25.41 15.96
CA GLN A 58 14.98 -24.17 16.72
C GLN A 58 15.55 -23.00 15.92
N THR A 59 16.74 -23.15 15.35
CA THR A 59 17.37 -22.10 14.53
C THR A 59 16.52 -21.72 13.31
N VAL A 60 15.92 -22.70 12.62
CA VAL A 60 15.00 -22.44 11.49
C VAL A 60 13.76 -21.67 11.97
N ASN A 61 13.16 -22.07 13.09
CA ASN A 61 12.00 -21.37 13.65
C ASN A 61 12.32 -19.92 14.04
N ASP A 62 13.50 -19.67 14.62
CA ASP A 62 13.94 -18.34 15.00
C ASP A 62 14.14 -17.45 13.76
N ILE A 63 14.78 -17.97 12.71
CA ILE A 63 14.96 -17.28 11.42
C ILE A 63 13.60 -16.92 10.79
N MET A 64 12.66 -17.87 10.77
CA MET A 64 11.32 -17.64 10.22
C MET A 64 10.53 -16.61 11.04
N THR A 65 10.65 -16.65 12.37
CA THR A 65 10.01 -15.68 13.26
C THR A 65 10.55 -14.28 13.01
N GLN A 66 11.87 -14.12 12.94
CA GLN A 66 12.50 -12.83 12.68
C GLN A 66 12.13 -12.30 11.29
N THR A 67 12.11 -13.17 10.28
CA THR A 67 11.71 -12.81 8.91
C THR A 67 10.27 -12.29 8.88
N ASN A 68 9.33 -12.99 9.53
CA ASN A 68 7.93 -12.56 9.61
C ASN A 68 7.78 -11.20 10.30
N GLN A 69 8.55 -10.94 11.38
CA GLN A 69 8.55 -9.64 12.04
C GLN A 69 9.04 -8.54 11.10
N THR A 70 10.18 -8.74 10.43
CA THR A 70 10.72 -7.77 9.47
C THR A 70 9.76 -7.49 8.32
N VAL A 71 9.10 -8.51 7.76
CA VAL A 71 8.08 -8.33 6.71
C VAL A 71 6.88 -7.53 7.22
N ASN A 72 6.39 -7.83 8.42
CA ASN A 72 5.27 -7.09 9.02
C ASN A 72 5.63 -5.61 9.28
N ASP A 73 6.85 -5.32 9.71
CA ASP A 73 7.32 -3.95 9.94
C ASP A 73 7.38 -3.18 8.62
N ILE A 74 7.92 -3.79 7.55
CA ILE A 74 7.97 -3.19 6.21
C ILE A 74 6.55 -2.87 5.69
N ILE A 75 5.61 -3.81 5.83
CA ILE A 75 4.21 -3.61 5.42
C ILE A 75 3.57 -2.47 6.23
N THR A 76 3.81 -2.44 7.54
CA THR A 76 3.28 -1.38 8.43
C THR A 76 3.80 -0.02 8.02
N GLN A 77 5.11 0.11 7.79
CA GLN A 77 5.72 1.36 7.34
C GLN A 77 5.20 1.80 5.97
N THR A 78 5.01 0.84 5.05
CA THR A 78 4.46 1.11 3.72
C THR A 78 3.04 1.66 3.82
N ASN A 79 2.19 1.06 4.65
CA ASN A 79 0.82 1.54 4.86
C ASN A 79 0.79 2.96 5.45
N GLN A 80 1.71 3.28 6.37
CA GLN A 80 1.84 4.65 6.90
C GLN A 80 2.22 5.63 5.79
N THR A 81 3.24 5.32 4.99
CA THR A 81 3.66 6.17 3.87
C THR A 81 2.53 6.39 2.84
N VAL A 82 1.76 5.35 2.51
CA VAL A 82 0.61 5.47 1.60
C VAL A 82 -0.47 6.37 2.21
N ASN A 83 -0.78 6.21 3.49
CA ASN A 83 -1.76 7.07 4.18
C ASN A 83 -1.32 8.53 4.22
N ASP A 84 -0.03 8.79 4.43
CA ASP A 84 0.52 10.15 4.44
C ASP A 84 0.41 10.79 3.05
N ILE A 85 0.76 10.07 1.98
CA ILE A 85 0.61 10.52 0.59
C ILE A 85 -0.85 10.90 0.28
N ILE A 86 -1.81 10.03 0.67
CA ILE A 86 -3.24 10.27 0.45
C ILE A 86 -3.71 11.49 1.25
N THR A 87 -3.29 11.61 2.51
CA THR A 87 -3.67 12.73 3.38
C THR A 87 -3.17 14.06 2.82
N GLN A 88 -1.91 14.12 2.41
CA GLN A 88 -1.32 15.32 1.81
C GLN A 88 -2.00 15.68 0.49
N THR A 89 -2.33 14.68 -0.34
CA THR A 89 -3.07 14.88 -1.59
C THR A 89 -4.44 15.50 -1.34
N ASN A 90 -5.19 14.94 -0.38
CA ASN A 90 -6.52 15.46 -0.03
C ASN A 90 -6.45 16.89 0.48
N GLN A 91 -5.43 17.24 1.26
CA GLN A 91 -5.22 18.62 1.71
C GLN A 91 -4.98 19.56 0.52
N THR A 92 -4.08 19.20 -0.39
CA THR A 92 -3.80 20.01 -1.59
C THR A 92 -5.05 20.18 -2.47
N VAL A 93 -5.85 19.13 -2.66
CA VAL A 93 -7.11 19.21 -3.40
C VAL A 93 -8.10 20.15 -2.72
N ASN A 94 -8.25 20.06 -1.39
CA ASN A 94 -9.12 20.96 -0.64
C ASN A 94 -8.69 22.42 -0.77
N ASP A 95 -7.39 22.70 -0.66
CA ASP A 95 -6.85 24.06 -0.80
C ASP A 95 -7.14 24.64 -2.20
N ILE A 96 -6.94 23.84 -3.25
CA ILE A 96 -7.28 24.21 -4.64
C ILE A 96 -8.77 24.54 -4.79
N MET A 97 -9.65 23.72 -4.21
CA MET A 97 -11.09 23.94 -4.26
C MET A 97 -11.52 25.19 -3.48
N THR A 98 -10.92 25.43 -2.31
CA THR A 98 -11.16 26.66 -1.54
C THR A 98 -10.74 27.90 -2.33
N GLN A 99 -9.55 27.89 -2.94
CA GLN A 99 -9.08 29.00 -3.75
C GLN A 99 -9.97 29.24 -4.98
N THR A 100 -10.41 28.16 -5.63
CA THR A 100 -11.33 28.24 -6.78
C THR A 100 -12.66 28.88 -6.40
N ASN A 101 -13.25 28.47 -5.27
CA ASN A 101 -14.49 29.07 -4.77
C ASN A 101 -14.35 30.56 -4.45
N GLN A 102 -13.21 30.97 -3.90
CA GLN A 102 -12.92 32.39 -3.66
C GLN A 102 -12.86 33.16 -4.99
N THR A 103 -12.10 32.67 -5.97
CA THR A 103 -12.00 33.29 -7.29
C THR A 103 -13.36 33.42 -7.98
N VAL A 104 -14.22 32.39 -7.91
CA VAL A 104 -15.58 32.44 -8.47
C VAL A 104 -16.42 33.50 -7.75
N ASN A 105 -16.36 33.56 -6.42
CA ASN A 105 -17.10 34.58 -5.64
C ASN A 105 -16.64 36.00 -5.97
N ASP A 106 -15.34 36.21 -6.16
CA ASP A 106 -14.77 37.52 -6.54
C ASP A 106 -15.25 37.95 -7.93
N ILE A 107 -15.23 37.03 -8.91
CA ILE A 107 -15.75 37.27 -10.26
C ILE A 107 -17.23 37.67 -10.21
N MET A 108 -18.05 36.95 -9.44
CA MET A 108 -19.48 37.23 -9.30
C MET A 108 -19.74 38.56 -8.59
N THR A 109 -18.96 38.88 -7.56
CA THR A 109 -19.05 40.16 -6.83
C THR A 109 -18.74 41.33 -7.74
N GLN A 110 -17.64 41.26 -8.49
CA GLN A 110 -17.24 42.31 -9.44
C GLN A 110 -18.28 42.47 -10.56
N THR A 111 -18.82 41.36 -11.07
CA THR A 111 -19.88 41.38 -12.09
C THR A 111 -21.13 42.09 -11.57
N ASN A 112 -21.60 41.72 -10.37
CA ASN A 112 -22.77 42.34 -9.76
C ASN A 112 -22.58 43.85 -9.54
N GLN A 113 -21.37 44.27 -9.13
CA GLN A 113 -21.06 45.69 -9.00
C GLN A 113 -21.16 46.41 -10.35
N THR A 114 -20.52 45.87 -11.40
CA THR A 114 -20.58 46.45 -12.74
C THR A 114 -22.01 46.54 -13.28
N VAL A 115 -22.83 45.50 -13.07
CA VAL A 115 -24.24 45.51 -13.48
C VAL A 115 -25.03 46.59 -12.72
N ASN A 116 -24.84 46.70 -11.40
CA ASN A 116 -25.50 47.73 -10.59
C ASN A 116 -25.11 49.16 -11.03
N ASP A 117 -23.84 49.39 -11.37
CA ASP A 117 -23.36 50.68 -11.85
C ASP A 117 -24.01 51.04 -13.20
N ILE A 118 -24.09 50.09 -14.13
CA ILE A 118 -24.77 50.26 -15.43
C ILE A 118 -26.25 50.62 -15.24
N ILE A 119 -26.95 49.89 -14.36
CA ILE A 119 -28.37 50.14 -14.06
C ILE A 119 -28.55 51.52 -13.43
N THR A 120 -27.68 51.89 -12.49
CA THR A 120 -27.73 53.20 -11.82
C THR A 120 -27.53 54.34 -12.82
N GLN A 121 -26.52 54.24 -13.69
CA GLN A 121 -26.24 55.24 -14.73
C GLN A 121 -27.40 55.34 -15.74
N THR A 122 -28.00 54.21 -16.09
CA THR A 122 -29.17 54.16 -16.97
C THR A 122 -30.35 54.89 -16.34
N ASN A 123 -30.66 54.62 -15.07
CA ASN A 123 -31.75 55.28 -14.35
C ASN A 123 -31.54 56.79 -14.23
N GLN A 124 -30.31 57.24 -13.99
CA GLN A 124 -29.98 58.67 -13.99
C GLN A 124 -30.23 59.32 -15.36
N THR A 125 -29.81 58.65 -16.44
CA THR A 125 -30.01 59.12 -17.82
C THR A 125 -31.49 59.21 -18.17
N VAL A 126 -32.28 58.19 -17.82
CA VAL A 126 -33.73 58.17 -18.03
C VAL A 126 -34.42 59.30 -17.23
N ASN A 127 -34.07 59.48 -15.96
CA ASN A 127 -34.62 60.56 -15.13
C ASN A 127 -34.28 61.95 -15.71
N TYR A 128 -33.07 62.13 -16.23
CA TYR A 128 -32.67 63.37 -16.87
C TYR A 128 -33.51 63.65 -18.13
N ILE A 129 -33.66 62.66 -19.03
CA ILE A 129 -34.48 62.78 -20.25
C ILE A 129 -35.93 63.13 -19.91
N MET A 130 -36.51 62.44 -18.92
CA MET A 130 -37.89 62.72 -18.46
C MET A 130 -38.02 64.13 -17.90
N THR A 131 -37.05 64.60 -17.12
CA THR A 131 -37.05 65.96 -16.57
C THR A 131 -36.97 67.02 -17.67
N GLN A 132 -36.09 66.85 -18.66
CA GLN A 132 -36.00 67.76 -19.80
C GLN A 132 -37.30 67.79 -20.60
N THR A 133 -37.89 66.62 -20.86
CA THR A 133 -39.18 66.49 -21.56
C THR A 133 -40.29 67.27 -20.86
N VAL A 134 -40.40 67.16 -19.54
CA VAL A 134 -41.39 67.92 -18.75
C VAL A 134 -41.18 69.43 -18.88
N ASN A 135 -39.94 69.90 -18.82
CA ASN A 135 -39.61 71.31 -18.98
C ASN A 135 -39.94 71.83 -20.40
N ASP A 136 -39.64 71.05 -21.43
CA ASP A 136 -39.94 71.38 -22.83
C ASP A 136 -41.44 71.47 -23.07
N ILE A 137 -42.20 70.48 -22.58
CA ILE A 137 -43.68 70.49 -22.64
C ILE A 137 -44.23 71.74 -21.94
N MET A 138 -43.76 72.05 -20.73
CA MET A 138 -44.24 73.21 -19.97
C MET A 138 -43.95 74.54 -20.68
N THR A 139 -42.82 74.63 -21.38
CA THR A 139 -42.45 75.80 -22.18
C THR A 139 -43.33 75.93 -23.43
N GLN A 140 -43.59 74.83 -24.13
CA GLN A 140 -44.42 74.81 -25.35
C GLN A 140 -45.93 74.97 -25.12
N THR A 141 -46.45 74.53 -23.96
CA THR A 141 -47.88 74.66 -23.65
C THR A 141 -48.31 76.13 -23.53
N ASN A 142 -47.37 77.05 -23.27
CA ASN A 142 -47.60 78.49 -23.35
C ASN A 142 -47.69 79.03 -24.80
N GLN A 143 -47.43 78.20 -25.82
CA GLN A 143 -47.30 78.61 -27.24
C GLN A 143 -48.01 77.70 -28.27
N THR A 144 -48.49 76.49 -27.94
CA THR A 144 -48.96 75.46 -28.92
C THR A 144 -50.13 74.56 -28.45
N THR A 145 -50.70 73.76 -29.37
CA THR A 145 -51.86 72.84 -29.20
C THR A 145 -51.52 71.42 -28.71
N ASN A 146 -52.49 70.68 -28.13
CA ASN A 146 -52.36 69.30 -27.60
C ASN A 146 -51.59 68.28 -28.48
N GLN A 147 -51.62 68.42 -29.81
CA GLN A 147 -50.92 67.53 -30.74
C GLN A 147 -49.40 67.49 -30.48
N THR A 148 -48.77 68.65 -30.31
CA THR A 148 -47.31 68.76 -30.16
C THR A 148 -46.82 68.13 -28.86
N VAL A 149 -47.60 68.28 -27.77
CA VAL A 149 -47.31 67.66 -26.47
C VAL A 149 -47.33 66.13 -26.58
N ASN A 150 -48.32 65.57 -27.30
CA ASN A 150 -48.39 64.12 -27.52
C ASN A 150 -47.21 63.59 -28.33
N ASP A 151 -46.77 64.33 -29.35
CA ASP A 151 -45.63 63.93 -30.19
C ASP A 151 -44.34 63.91 -29.37
N ILE A 152 -44.09 64.94 -28.54
CA ILE A 152 -42.94 65.00 -27.62
C ILE A 152 -42.96 63.82 -26.65
N MET A 153 -44.10 63.56 -26.00
CA MET A 153 -44.21 62.47 -25.04
C MET A 153 -43.98 61.10 -25.69
N THR A 154 -44.46 60.92 -26.92
CA THR A 154 -44.25 59.69 -27.71
C THR A 154 -42.77 59.49 -28.01
N GLN A 155 -42.08 60.54 -28.48
CA GLN A 155 -40.66 60.47 -28.79
C GLN A 155 -39.80 60.19 -27.55
N THR A 156 -40.13 60.81 -26.41
CA THR A 156 -39.47 60.56 -25.13
C THR A 156 -39.67 59.12 -24.67
N THR A 157 -40.89 58.61 -24.74
CA THR A 157 -41.19 57.22 -24.36
C THR A 157 -40.41 56.23 -25.22
N GLN A 158 -40.34 56.47 -26.54
CA GLN A 158 -39.55 55.64 -27.44
C GLN A 158 -38.06 55.66 -27.06
N THR A 159 -37.50 56.85 -26.83
CA THR A 159 -36.09 57.02 -26.45
C THR A 159 -35.75 56.29 -25.14
N VAL A 160 -36.61 56.41 -24.13
CA VAL A 160 -36.44 55.70 -22.85
C VAL A 160 -36.52 54.19 -23.03
N ASN A 161 -37.47 53.70 -23.83
CA ASN A 161 -37.60 52.27 -24.13
C ASN A 161 -36.36 51.72 -24.85
N ASP A 162 -35.81 52.47 -25.81
CA ASP A 162 -34.60 52.08 -26.54
C ASP A 162 -33.39 51.99 -25.61
N ILE A 163 -33.21 52.98 -24.72
CA ILE A 163 -32.15 52.99 -23.69
C ILE A 163 -32.29 51.76 -22.78
N MET A 164 -33.49 51.50 -22.24
CA MET A 164 -33.71 50.35 -21.36
C MET A 164 -33.48 49.02 -22.06
N THR A 165 -33.84 48.90 -23.34
CA THR A 165 -33.59 47.70 -24.15
C THR A 165 -32.10 47.46 -24.32
N GLN A 166 -31.32 48.49 -24.68
CA GLN A 166 -29.87 48.39 -24.85
C GLN A 166 -29.16 48.06 -23.53
N THR A 167 -29.62 48.65 -22.42
CA THR A 167 -29.09 48.34 -21.08
C THR A 167 -29.35 46.89 -20.71
N ASN A 168 -30.57 46.38 -20.90
CA ASN A 168 -30.90 44.98 -20.63
C ASN A 168 -30.05 44.03 -21.47
N GLN A 169 -29.83 44.33 -22.75
CA GLN A 169 -28.95 43.54 -23.60
C GLN A 169 -27.51 43.52 -23.08
N THR A 170 -26.97 44.70 -22.72
CA THR A 170 -25.61 44.82 -22.17
C THR A 170 -25.43 44.03 -20.88
N VAL A 171 -26.41 44.10 -19.97
CA VAL A 171 -26.40 43.32 -18.72
C VAL A 171 -26.46 41.81 -19.01
N ASN A 172 -27.30 41.37 -19.94
CA ASN A 172 -27.37 39.96 -20.33
C ASN A 172 -26.06 39.45 -20.93
N ASP A 173 -25.41 40.26 -21.77
CA ASP A 173 -24.12 39.91 -22.38
C ASP A 173 -23.02 39.78 -21.32
N ILE A 174 -22.97 40.72 -20.36
CA ILE A 174 -22.05 40.65 -19.21
C ILE A 174 -22.28 39.37 -18.40
N MET A 175 -23.54 39.07 -18.04
CA MET A 175 -23.86 37.87 -17.26
C MET A 175 -23.51 36.59 -18.01
N THR A 176 -23.71 36.56 -19.33
CA THR A 176 -23.34 35.41 -20.18
C THR A 176 -21.83 35.20 -20.17
N GLN A 177 -21.05 36.25 -20.37
CA GLN A 177 -19.59 36.18 -20.36
C GLN A 177 -19.03 35.79 -18.98
N THR A 178 -19.63 36.31 -17.91
CA THR A 178 -19.28 35.93 -16.53
C THR A 178 -19.53 34.45 -16.28
N ASN A 179 -20.71 33.93 -16.65
CA ASN A 179 -21.02 32.50 -16.49
C ASN A 179 -20.04 31.63 -17.27
N GLN A 180 -19.66 32.02 -18.49
CA GLN A 180 -18.65 31.30 -19.27
C GLN A 180 -17.29 31.29 -18.54
N THR A 181 -16.85 32.44 -18.04
CA THR A 181 -15.57 32.55 -17.32
C THR A 181 -15.56 31.69 -16.06
N VAL A 182 -16.65 31.69 -15.28
CA VAL A 182 -16.80 30.83 -14.09
C VAL A 182 -16.75 29.35 -14.47
N ASN A 183 -17.45 28.95 -15.53
CA ASN A 183 -17.43 27.57 -16.02
C ASN A 183 -16.03 27.13 -16.46
N ASP A 184 -15.27 28.01 -17.13
CA ASP A 184 -13.91 27.74 -17.57
C ASP A 184 -12.97 27.54 -16.37
N VAL A 185 -13.07 28.41 -15.35
CA VAL A 185 -12.32 28.28 -14.09
C VAL A 185 -12.62 26.95 -13.40
N ILE A 186 -13.89 26.59 -13.25
CA ILE A 186 -14.30 25.32 -12.62
C ILE A 186 -13.78 24.12 -13.42
N THR A 187 -13.87 24.17 -14.75
CA THR A 187 -13.40 23.09 -15.63
C THR A 187 -11.90 22.88 -15.49
N GLN A 188 -11.12 23.95 -15.52
CA GLN A 188 -9.67 23.88 -15.37
C GLN A 188 -9.25 23.37 -13.98
N THR A 189 -9.96 23.79 -12.94
CA THR A 189 -9.76 23.28 -11.58
C THR A 189 -10.03 21.77 -11.51
N ASN A 190 -11.15 21.30 -12.05
CA ASN A 190 -11.49 19.89 -12.06
C ASN A 190 -10.46 19.04 -12.80
N GLN A 191 -9.93 19.56 -13.93
CA GLN A 191 -8.84 18.89 -14.64
C GLN A 191 -7.58 18.79 -13.77
N THR A 192 -7.18 19.88 -13.14
CA THR A 192 -6.02 19.91 -12.24
C THR A 192 -6.16 18.92 -11.09
N VAL A 193 -7.34 18.86 -10.46
CA VAL A 193 -7.64 17.90 -9.39
C VAL A 193 -7.56 16.46 -9.89
N ASN A 194 -8.12 16.16 -11.06
CA ASN A 194 -8.05 14.83 -11.66
C ASN A 194 -6.60 14.41 -11.98
N ASP A 195 -5.78 15.32 -12.47
CA ASP A 195 -4.37 15.07 -12.77
C ASP A 195 -3.59 14.77 -11.48
N ILE A 196 -3.82 15.56 -10.41
CA ILE A 196 -3.23 15.30 -9.08
C ILE A 196 -3.63 13.92 -8.57
N MET A 197 -4.91 13.57 -8.62
CA MET A 197 -5.39 12.26 -8.15
C MET A 197 -4.80 11.10 -8.97
N THR A 198 -4.66 11.29 -10.28
CA THR A 198 -4.03 10.29 -11.16
C THR A 198 -2.57 10.07 -10.78
N GLN A 199 -1.82 11.16 -10.60
CA GLN A 199 -0.41 11.08 -10.19
C GLN A 199 -0.25 10.45 -8.81
N THR A 200 -1.11 10.79 -7.85
CA THR A 200 -1.11 10.19 -6.52
C THR A 200 -1.34 8.68 -6.57
N ASN A 201 -2.33 8.23 -7.36
CA ASN A 201 -2.59 6.80 -7.52
C ASN A 201 -1.39 6.06 -8.14
N GLN A 202 -0.69 6.66 -9.11
CA GLN A 202 0.54 6.08 -9.67
C GLN A 202 1.63 5.96 -8.59
N THR A 203 1.91 7.03 -7.86
CA THR A 203 2.91 7.03 -6.78
C THR A 203 2.60 5.98 -5.71
N VAL A 204 1.33 5.85 -5.29
CA VAL A 204 0.91 4.83 -4.32
C VAL A 204 1.15 3.41 -4.87
N ASN A 205 0.78 3.16 -6.13
CA ASN A 205 1.01 1.86 -6.76
C ASN A 205 2.50 1.52 -6.88
N ASP A 206 3.34 2.51 -7.18
CA ASP A 206 4.80 2.31 -7.26
C ASP A 206 5.38 1.95 -5.89
N VAL A 207 4.97 2.65 -4.83
CA VAL A 207 5.38 2.34 -3.44
C VAL A 207 4.98 0.91 -3.06
N ILE A 208 3.73 0.51 -3.33
CA ILE A 208 3.24 -0.85 -3.04
C ILE A 208 4.03 -1.90 -3.85
N THR A 209 4.29 -1.63 -5.12
CA THR A 209 5.04 -2.53 -6.01
C THR A 209 6.45 -2.75 -5.51
N GLN A 210 7.15 -1.67 -5.14
CA GLN A 210 8.51 -1.75 -4.61
C GLN A 210 8.55 -2.49 -3.27
N THR A 211 7.56 -2.27 -2.40
CA THR A 211 7.43 -3.00 -1.14
C THR A 211 7.25 -4.51 -1.37
N ASN A 212 6.36 -4.89 -2.30
CA ASN A 212 6.12 -6.30 -2.61
C ASN A 212 7.38 -6.99 -3.16
N GLN A 213 8.18 -6.29 -3.97
CA GLN A 213 9.47 -6.81 -4.45
C GLN A 213 10.43 -7.05 -3.29
N THR A 214 10.62 -6.05 -2.42
CA THR A 214 11.49 -6.17 -1.23
C THR A 214 11.07 -7.31 -0.32
N VAL A 215 9.76 -7.47 -0.08
CA VAL A 215 9.22 -8.58 0.74
C VAL A 215 9.50 -9.94 0.09
N ASN A 216 9.28 -10.07 -1.22
CA ASN A 216 9.57 -11.30 -1.95
C ASN A 216 11.06 -11.67 -1.93
N ASP A 217 11.94 -10.68 -2.04
CA ASP A 217 13.39 -10.88 -1.98
C ASP A 217 13.81 -11.38 -0.60
N ILE A 218 13.29 -10.77 0.48
CA ILE A 218 13.52 -11.22 1.86
C ILE A 218 13.06 -12.67 2.05
N ILE A 219 11.84 -13.01 1.63
CA ILE A 219 11.30 -14.37 1.76
C ILE A 219 12.16 -15.37 0.97
N THR A 220 12.58 -15.01 -0.24
CA THR A 220 13.43 -15.85 -1.08
C THR A 220 14.77 -16.12 -0.41
N GLN A 221 15.43 -15.09 0.11
CA GLN A 221 16.71 -15.21 0.80
C GLN A 221 16.60 -16.02 2.10
N THR A 222 15.51 -15.85 2.83
CA THR A 222 15.23 -16.66 4.03
C THR A 222 15.06 -18.13 3.67
N ASN A 223 14.27 -18.45 2.65
CA ASN A 223 14.08 -19.84 2.21
C ASN A 223 15.39 -20.49 1.74
N GLN A 224 16.26 -19.75 1.06
CA GLN A 224 17.60 -20.24 0.69
C GLN A 224 18.43 -20.55 1.94
N THR A 225 18.52 -19.62 2.88
CA THR A 225 19.24 -19.81 4.14
C THR A 225 18.74 -21.04 4.91
N VAL A 226 17.42 -21.20 5.01
CA VAL A 226 16.80 -22.37 5.68
C VAL A 226 17.15 -23.67 4.96
N ASN A 227 17.09 -23.71 3.63
CA ASN A 227 17.46 -24.88 2.85
C ASN A 227 18.93 -25.26 3.01
N ASP A 228 19.82 -24.27 3.06
CA ASP A 228 21.26 -24.48 3.28
C ASP A 228 21.53 -25.07 4.66
N ILE A 229 20.89 -24.53 5.71
CA ILE A 229 20.96 -25.07 7.07
C ILE A 229 20.49 -26.52 7.11
N MET A 230 19.32 -26.81 6.52
CA MET A 230 18.78 -28.18 6.49
C MET A 230 19.68 -29.15 5.72
N THR A 231 20.28 -28.69 4.63
CA THR A 231 21.23 -29.49 3.84
C THR A 231 22.47 -29.83 4.66
N GLN A 232 23.07 -28.83 5.33
CA GLN A 232 24.24 -29.03 6.17
C GLN A 232 23.95 -29.95 7.37
N THR A 233 22.76 -29.81 7.98
CA THR A 233 22.32 -30.70 9.06
C THR A 233 22.18 -32.13 8.58
N ASN A 234 21.52 -32.36 7.43
CA ASN A 234 21.38 -33.70 6.87
C ASN A 234 22.73 -34.36 6.53
N GLN A 235 23.68 -33.58 5.99
CA GLN A 235 25.05 -34.07 5.76
C GLN A 235 25.73 -34.48 7.07
N THR A 236 25.68 -33.61 8.08
CA THR A 236 26.28 -33.88 9.39
C THR A 236 25.69 -35.14 10.05
N VAL A 237 24.36 -35.31 9.97
CA VAL A 237 23.68 -36.50 10.48
C VAL A 237 24.11 -37.75 9.71
N ASN A 238 24.18 -37.69 8.38
CA ASN A 238 24.62 -38.83 7.56
C ASN A 238 26.06 -39.24 7.87
N ASP A 239 26.96 -38.27 8.08
CA ASP A 239 28.36 -38.53 8.43
C ASP A 239 28.48 -39.23 9.78
N ILE A 240 27.75 -38.74 10.80
CA ILE A 240 27.66 -39.36 12.12
C ILE A 240 27.16 -40.81 12.01
N MET A 241 26.07 -41.03 11.28
CA MET A 241 25.50 -42.37 11.10
C MET A 241 26.47 -43.32 10.36
N THR A 242 27.20 -42.80 9.38
CA THR A 242 28.20 -43.58 8.64
C THR A 242 29.36 -43.99 9.56
N GLN A 243 29.87 -43.06 10.36
CA GLN A 243 30.94 -43.33 11.32
C GLN A 243 30.50 -44.33 12.40
N THR A 244 29.26 -44.21 12.89
CA THR A 244 28.68 -45.17 13.83
C THR A 244 28.60 -46.56 13.25
N ASN A 245 28.10 -46.70 12.01
CA ASN A 245 28.02 -48.00 11.33
C ASN A 245 29.41 -48.63 11.14
N GLN A 246 30.42 -47.84 10.78
CA GLN A 246 31.81 -48.32 10.69
C GLN A 246 32.31 -48.83 12.06
N THR A 247 32.13 -48.02 13.10
CA THR A 247 32.56 -48.37 14.46
C THR A 247 31.88 -49.66 14.95
N VAL A 248 30.59 -49.84 14.66
CA VAL A 248 29.85 -51.05 15.03
C VAL A 248 30.32 -52.27 14.23
N ASN A 249 30.63 -52.12 12.93
CA ASN A 249 31.13 -53.22 12.10
C ASN A 249 32.55 -53.66 12.48
N ASP A 250 33.33 -52.79 13.10
CA ASP A 250 34.70 -53.06 13.55
C ASP A 250 34.77 -53.75 14.94
N LEU A 251 33.63 -53.92 15.63
CA LEU A 251 33.48 -54.61 16.92
C LEU A 251 33.13 -56.10 16.77
#